data_AF-A0A7K2DUF7-F1
#
_entry.id   AF-A0A7K2DUF7-F1
#
_cell.length_a   1.000
_cell.length_b   1.000
_cell.length_c   1.000
_cell.angle_alpha   90.00
_cell.angle_beta   90.00
_cell.angle_gamma   90.00
#
_symmetry.space_group_name_H-M   'P 1'
#
loop_
_entity.id
_entity.type
_entity.pdbx_description
1 polymer ?
#
loop_
_entity_poly.entity_id
_entity_poly.type
_entity_poly.pdbx_seq_one_letter_code
_entity_poly.pdbx_strand_id
1 'polypeptide(L)'
;MTAEEKIKVWLNDITTPRHAWRDYTYSRIAEEVGIHLSTLYDLLPKVVAEAKRETPEWVLRARAASAFERRDGSRRISPLRIAQIERLHDEGWTNVRIAHITNIGRKTVNRIVKEIKEGKKKKE
;
A
#
# COMPACT_ATOMS: atom_id res chain seq x y z
N MET A 1 23.14 -14.67 5.91
CA MET A 1 21.98 -13.93 6.47
C MET A 1 20.72 -14.49 5.85
N THR A 2 19.92 -15.17 6.67
CA THR A 2 18.63 -15.76 6.30
C THR A 2 17.58 -14.67 6.01
N ALA A 3 16.49 -15.03 5.33
CA ALA A 3 15.39 -14.10 5.08
C ALA A 3 14.77 -13.57 6.40
N GLU A 4 14.74 -14.40 7.44
CA GLU A 4 14.27 -14.02 8.77
C GLU A 4 15.16 -12.95 9.41
N GLU A 5 16.47 -13.19 9.42
CA GLU A 5 17.46 -12.23 9.95
C GLU A 5 17.41 -10.90 9.20
N LYS A 6 17.24 -10.93 7.88
CA LYS A 6 17.08 -9.71 7.07
C LYS A 6 15.87 -8.87 7.50
N ILE A 7 14.72 -9.52 7.75
CA ILE A 7 13.52 -8.83 8.25
C ILE A 7 13.77 -8.29 9.67
N LYS A 8 14.40 -9.08 10.55
CA LYS A 8 14.75 -8.66 11.92
C LYS A 8 15.66 -7.43 11.91
N VAL A 9 16.67 -7.39 11.05
CA VAL A 9 17.55 -6.22 10.91
C VAL A 9 16.78 -5.02 10.37
N TRP A 10 15.98 -5.19 9.32
CA TRP A 10 15.16 -4.10 8.77
C TRP A 10 14.17 -3.52 9.79
N LEU A 11 13.59 -4.35 10.67
CA LEU A 11 12.70 -3.90 11.75
C LEU A 11 13.41 -3.09 12.84
N ASN A 12 14.70 -3.36 13.07
CA ASN A 12 15.52 -2.70 14.08
C ASN A 12 16.35 -1.55 13.50
N ASP A 13 16.31 -1.33 12.19
CA ASP A 13 17.00 -0.24 11.53
C ASP A 13 16.41 1.10 11.97
N ILE A 14 17.27 2.01 12.42
CA ILE A 14 16.89 3.35 12.90
C ILE A 14 16.28 4.23 11.79
N THR A 15 16.57 3.91 10.53
CA THR A 15 16.03 4.59 9.36
C THR A 15 14.65 4.06 8.96
N THR A 16 14.29 2.86 9.41
CA THR A 16 12.97 2.27 9.14
C THR A 16 11.92 2.85 10.10
N PRO A 17 10.82 3.43 9.59
CA PRO A 17 9.75 3.91 10.46
C PRO A 17 9.16 2.79 11.32
N ARG A 18 8.86 3.08 12.59
CA ARG A 18 8.33 2.12 13.60
C ARG A 18 7.09 1.32 13.14
N HIS A 19 6.30 1.89 12.23
CA HIS A 19 5.09 1.28 11.67
C HIS A 19 5.25 0.81 10.21
N ALA A 20 6.47 0.85 9.63
CA ALA A 20 6.72 0.44 8.25
C ALA A 20 6.30 -1.01 7.98
N TRP A 21 6.51 -1.92 8.94
CA TRP A 21 6.06 -3.32 8.81
C TRP A 21 4.55 -3.47 8.69
N ARG A 22 3.77 -2.46 9.09
CA ARG A 22 2.31 -2.44 8.97
C ARG A 22 1.87 -1.64 7.76
N ASP A 23 2.56 -0.54 7.54
CA ASP A 23 2.19 0.53 6.64
C ASP A 23 2.89 0.38 5.28
N TYR A 24 3.87 -0.49 5.08
CA TYR A 24 4.45 -0.69 3.74
C TYR A 24 3.78 -1.87 3.06
N THR A 25 3.66 -1.75 1.73
CA THR A 25 3.20 -2.86 0.88
C THR A 25 4.22 -3.98 0.95
N TYR A 26 3.77 -5.23 0.78
CA TYR A 26 4.68 -6.38 0.74
C TYR A 26 5.76 -6.20 -0.33
N SER A 27 5.43 -5.66 -1.50
CA SER A 27 6.41 -5.41 -2.57
C SER A 27 7.52 -4.46 -2.13
N ARG A 28 7.16 -3.35 -1.48
CA ARG A 28 8.14 -2.37 -1.02
C ARG A 28 9.07 -2.95 0.05
N ILE A 29 8.52 -3.66 1.02
CA ILE A 29 9.33 -4.31 2.06
C ILE A 29 10.23 -5.38 1.42
N ALA A 30 9.73 -6.14 0.45
CA ALA A 30 10.51 -7.15 -0.26
C ALA A 30 11.71 -6.55 -1.01
N GLU A 31 11.53 -5.38 -1.63
CA GLU A 31 12.59 -4.61 -2.28
C GLU A 31 13.60 -4.06 -1.27
N GLU A 32 13.14 -3.45 -0.16
CA GLU A 32 14.02 -2.87 0.87
C GLU A 32 14.81 -3.96 1.63
N VAL A 33 14.18 -5.10 1.92
CA VAL A 33 14.81 -6.23 2.63
C VAL A 33 15.63 -7.12 1.67
N GLY A 34 15.37 -7.04 0.36
CA GLY A 34 16.02 -7.87 -0.66
C GLY A 34 15.66 -9.36 -0.51
N ILE A 35 14.36 -9.66 -0.41
CA ILE A 35 13.82 -11.02 -0.35
C ILE A 35 12.61 -11.19 -1.27
N HIS A 36 12.33 -12.44 -1.66
CA HIS A 36 11.20 -12.73 -2.53
C HIS A 36 9.86 -12.48 -1.82
N LEU A 37 8.87 -11.97 -2.58
CA LEU A 37 7.52 -11.64 -2.08
C LEU A 37 6.86 -12.80 -1.33
N SER A 38 6.84 -14.01 -1.92
CA SER A 38 6.24 -15.19 -1.30
C SER A 38 6.85 -15.54 0.05
N THR A 39 8.18 -15.38 0.17
CA THR A 39 8.92 -15.62 1.43
C THR A 39 8.59 -14.56 2.47
N LEU A 40 8.46 -13.28 2.05
CA LEU A 40 8.05 -12.21 2.94
C LEU A 40 6.61 -12.40 3.45
N TYR A 41 5.69 -12.90 2.61
CA TYR A 41 4.31 -13.17 3.03
C TYR A 41 4.24 -14.16 4.18
N ASP A 42 5.06 -15.21 4.15
CA ASP A 42 5.09 -16.24 5.19
C ASP A 42 5.87 -15.80 6.44
N LEU A 43 6.99 -15.11 6.27
CA LEU A 43 7.90 -14.79 7.37
C LEU A 43 7.57 -13.47 8.09
N LEU A 44 7.14 -12.43 7.37
CA LEU A 44 6.91 -11.11 7.99
C LEU A 44 5.93 -11.16 9.17
N PRO A 45 4.77 -11.86 9.10
CA PRO A 45 3.86 -11.96 10.23
C PRO A 45 4.49 -12.64 11.45
N LYS A 46 5.27 -13.70 11.23
CA LYS A 46 5.94 -14.48 12.29
C LYS A 46 7.01 -13.64 12.99
N VAL A 47 7.85 -12.97 12.22
CA VAL A 47 8.95 -12.15 12.75
C VAL A 47 8.43 -10.93 13.50
N VAL A 48 7.41 -10.25 12.96
CA VAL A 48 6.81 -9.10 13.64
C VAL A 48 6.10 -9.54 14.91
N ALA A 49 5.39 -10.68 14.88
CA ALA A 49 4.72 -11.25 16.03
C ALA A 49 5.71 -11.55 17.16
N GLU A 50 6.84 -12.20 16.85
CA GLU A 50 7.93 -12.45 17.79
C GLU A 50 8.47 -11.14 18.38
N ALA A 51 8.80 -10.17 17.53
CA ALA A 51 9.37 -8.89 17.96
C ALA A 51 8.40 -8.04 18.81
N LYS A 52 7.08 -8.19 18.61
CA LYS A 52 6.04 -7.46 19.33
C LYS A 52 5.44 -8.24 20.49
N ARG A 53 5.81 -9.51 20.68
CA ARG A 53 5.16 -10.46 21.62
C ARG A 53 3.65 -10.60 21.36
N GLU A 54 3.30 -10.62 20.08
CA GLU A 54 1.92 -10.73 19.58
C GLU A 54 1.75 -12.02 18.79
N THR A 55 0.55 -12.27 18.28
CA THR A 55 0.27 -13.41 17.39
C THR A 55 0.41 -13.03 15.90
N PRO A 56 0.81 -13.96 15.01
CA PRO A 56 0.81 -13.70 13.56
C PRO A 56 -0.55 -13.23 13.03
N GLU A 57 -1.66 -13.74 13.59
CA GLU A 57 -3.02 -13.34 13.25
C GLU A 57 -3.30 -11.88 13.66
N TRP A 58 -2.78 -11.44 14.80
CA TRP A 58 -2.85 -10.03 15.19
C TRP A 58 -2.09 -9.15 14.20
N VAL A 59 -0.91 -9.56 13.75
CA VAL A 59 -0.11 -8.81 12.75
C VAL A 59 -0.85 -8.71 11.42
N LEU A 60 -1.44 -9.81 10.95
CA LEU A 60 -2.25 -9.82 9.74
C LEU A 60 -3.49 -8.93 9.87
N ARG A 61 -4.18 -8.95 11.02
CA ARG A 61 -5.32 -8.06 11.29
C ARG A 61 -4.90 -6.60 11.38
N ALA A 62 -3.79 -6.29 12.04
CA ALA A 62 -3.25 -4.92 12.12
C ALA A 62 -2.83 -4.38 10.75
N ARG A 63 -2.23 -5.24 9.90
CA ARG A 63 -1.93 -4.91 8.49
C ARG A 63 -3.20 -4.74 7.68
N ALA A 64 -4.21 -5.60 7.86
CA ALA A 64 -5.49 -5.49 7.18
C ALA A 64 -6.24 -4.20 7.59
N ALA A 65 -6.21 -3.85 8.87
CA ALA A 65 -6.79 -2.62 9.41
C ALA A 65 -6.07 -1.37 8.88
N SER A 66 -4.72 -1.33 8.89
CA SER A 66 -3.96 -0.24 8.26
C SER A 66 -4.20 -0.17 6.75
N ALA A 67 -4.31 -1.32 6.06
CA ALA A 67 -4.68 -1.37 4.65
C ALA A 67 -6.13 -0.88 4.40
N PHE A 68 -7.03 -1.03 5.38
CA PHE A 68 -8.40 -0.53 5.36
C PHE A 68 -8.47 0.98 5.66
N GLU A 69 -7.72 1.48 6.64
CA GLU A 69 -7.57 2.91 6.92
C GLU A 69 -6.91 3.64 5.73
N ARG A 70 -6.02 2.96 5.00
CA ARG A 70 -5.45 3.42 3.73
C ARG A 70 -6.40 3.37 2.55
N ARG A 71 -7.52 2.63 2.66
CA ARG A 71 -8.57 2.63 1.64
C ARG A 71 -9.44 3.88 1.71
N ASP A 72 -9.47 4.60 2.83
CA ASP A 72 -10.36 5.76 3.01
C ASP A 72 -9.68 7.14 3.15
N GLY A 73 -8.35 7.26 3.27
CA GLY A 73 -7.80 8.62 3.23
C GLY A 73 -6.33 8.80 3.46
N SER A 74 -5.63 9.22 2.39
CA SER A 74 -4.34 9.97 2.40
C SER A 74 -3.10 9.18 2.85
N ARG A 75 -1.94 9.18 2.19
CA ARG A 75 -1.36 9.94 1.06
C ARG A 75 -0.26 9.05 0.44
N ARG A 76 -0.51 8.53 -0.77
CA ARG A 76 0.42 8.24 -1.89
C ARG A 76 -0.28 7.24 -2.80
N ILE A 77 -1.18 7.75 -3.62
CA ILE A 77 -1.69 6.99 -4.75
C ILE A 77 -0.53 6.94 -5.72
N SER A 78 -0.05 5.74 -6.05
CA SER A 78 1.06 5.57 -6.99
C SER A 78 0.74 6.30 -8.30
N PRO A 79 1.71 6.98 -8.94
CA PRO A 79 1.53 7.60 -10.25
C PRO A 79 0.90 6.64 -11.28
N LEU A 80 1.24 5.35 -11.20
CA LEU A 80 0.65 4.29 -12.03
C LEU A 80 -0.86 4.13 -11.80
N ARG A 81 -1.33 4.24 -10.54
CA ARG A 81 -2.75 4.17 -10.22
C ARG A 81 -3.51 5.43 -10.65
N ILE A 82 -2.86 6.59 -10.61
CA ILE A 82 -3.45 7.83 -11.15
C ILE A 82 -3.60 7.72 -12.67
N ALA A 83 -2.55 7.27 -13.38
CA ALA A 83 -2.60 7.03 -14.82
C ALA A 83 -3.66 5.97 -15.19
N GLN A 84 -3.80 4.93 -14.37
CA GLN A 84 -4.86 3.94 -14.55
C GLN A 84 -6.27 4.54 -14.37
N ILE A 85 -6.47 5.40 -13.37
CA ILE A 85 -7.74 6.12 -13.18
C ILE A 85 -8.03 7.05 -14.34
N GLU A 86 -7.03 7.79 -14.82
CA GLU A 86 -7.15 8.70 -15.98
C GLU A 86 -7.56 7.93 -17.23
N ARG A 87 -6.86 6.84 -17.54
CA ARG A 87 -7.18 5.99 -18.69
C ARG A 87 -8.60 5.44 -18.61
N LEU A 88 -9.00 4.87 -17.47
CA LEU A 88 -10.34 4.31 -17.32
C LEU A 88 -11.43 5.40 -17.39
N HIS A 89 -11.14 6.60 -16.90
CA HIS A 89 -12.04 7.73 -17.03
C HIS A 89 -12.18 8.19 -18.49
N ASP A 90 -11.06 8.27 -19.23
CA ASP A 90 -11.06 8.64 -20.66
C ASP A 90 -11.71 7.55 -21.54
N GLU A 91 -11.67 6.28 -21.12
CA GLU A 91 -12.45 5.17 -21.71
C GLU A 91 -13.97 5.23 -21.38
N GLY A 92 -14.43 6.22 -20.61
CA GLY A 92 -15.85 6.46 -20.31
C GLY A 92 -16.41 5.65 -19.14
N TRP A 93 -15.56 5.05 -18.31
CA TRP A 93 -16.01 4.28 -17.15
C TRP A 93 -16.55 5.18 -16.03
N THR A 94 -17.58 4.70 -15.32
CA THR A 94 -18.14 5.44 -14.18
C THR A 94 -17.19 5.39 -12.98
N ASN A 95 -17.13 6.47 -12.20
CA ASN A 95 -16.27 6.55 -11.00
C ASN A 95 -16.51 5.41 -9.99
N VAL A 96 -17.74 4.88 -9.94
CA VAL A 96 -18.08 3.70 -9.12
C VAL A 96 -17.36 2.46 -9.61
N ARG A 97 -17.36 2.23 -10.93
CA ARG A 97 -16.71 1.09 -11.57
C ARG A 97 -15.18 1.21 -11.48
N ILE A 98 -14.65 2.43 -11.65
CA ILE A 98 -13.21 2.73 -11.47
C ILE A 98 -12.77 2.44 -10.03
N ALA A 99 -13.53 2.89 -9.03
CA ALA A 99 -13.24 2.63 -7.62
C ALA A 99 -13.17 1.13 -7.31
N HIS A 100 -14.09 0.35 -7.90
CA HIS A 100 -14.11 -1.10 -7.74
C HIS A 100 -12.87 -1.77 -8.36
N ILE A 101 -12.52 -1.41 -9.61
CA ILE A 101 -11.38 -1.99 -10.34
C ILE A 101 -10.04 -1.61 -9.70
N THR A 102 -9.89 -0.36 -9.30
CA THR A 102 -8.64 0.16 -8.73
C THR A 102 -8.51 -0.11 -7.23
N ASN A 103 -9.57 -0.63 -6.60
CA ASN A 103 -9.70 -0.83 -5.16
C ASN A 103 -9.35 0.45 -4.38
N ILE A 104 -9.83 1.59 -4.87
CA ILE A 104 -9.65 2.93 -4.29
C ILE A 104 -11.02 3.43 -3.85
N GLY A 105 -11.08 4.11 -2.70
CA GLY A 105 -12.31 4.72 -2.22
C GLY A 105 -12.94 5.67 -3.25
N ARG A 106 -14.25 5.58 -3.45
CA ARG A 106 -15.00 6.41 -4.42
C ARG A 106 -14.76 7.91 -4.24
N LYS A 107 -14.65 8.38 -2.99
CA LYS A 107 -14.31 9.78 -2.66
C LYS A 107 -12.95 10.17 -3.23
N THR A 108 -11.97 9.28 -3.14
CA THR A 108 -10.61 9.50 -3.64
C THR A 108 -10.57 9.47 -5.17
N VAL A 109 -11.27 8.54 -5.82
CA VAL A 109 -11.41 8.52 -7.28
C VAL A 109 -12.07 9.81 -7.78
N ASN A 110 -13.17 10.25 -7.15
CA ASN A 110 -13.84 11.51 -7.49
C ASN A 110 -12.89 12.71 -7.38
N ARG A 111 -12.05 12.76 -6.33
CA ARG A 111 -11.06 13.83 -6.17
C ARG A 111 -10.01 13.79 -7.27
N ILE A 112 -9.44 12.63 -7.59
CA ILE A 112 -8.45 12.48 -8.67
C ILE A 112 -9.04 12.87 -10.02
N VAL A 113 -10.22 12.38 -10.36
CA VAL A 113 -10.90 12.72 -11.62
C VAL A 113 -11.16 14.22 -11.72
N LYS A 114 -11.55 14.86 -10.60
CA LYS A 114 -11.71 16.32 -10.54
C LYS A 114 -10.38 17.04 -10.76
N GLU A 115 -9.31 16.61 -10.10
CA GLU A 115 -7.96 17.18 -10.27
C GLU A 115 -7.44 17.02 -11.70
N ILE A 116 -7.68 15.87 -12.36
CA ILE A 116 -7.34 15.64 -13.77
C ILE A 116 -8.10 16.62 -14.68
N LYS A 117 -9.42 16.78 -14.48
CA LYS A 117 -10.25 17.73 -15.26
C LYS A 117 -9.81 19.18 -15.06
N GLU A 118 -9.52 19.57 -13.82
CA GLU A 118 -9.04 20.92 -13.50
C GLU A 118 -7.61 21.17 -14.02
N GLY A 119 -6.76 20.14 -14.06
CA GLY A 119 -5.43 20.19 -14.64
C GLY A 119 -5.44 20.31 -16.17
N LYS A 120 -6.35 19.60 -16.86
CA LYS A 120 -6.55 19.74 -18.32
C LYS A 120 -7.06 21.15 -18.68
N LYS A 121 -7.97 21.73 -17.88
CA LYS A 121 -8.48 23.12 -18.07
C LYS A 121 -7.44 24.24 -17.92
N LYS A 122 -6.32 24.02 -17.23
CA LYS A 122 -5.28 25.04 -17.02
C LYS A 122 -4.19 25.05 -18.11
N LYS A 123 -4.25 24.10 -19.05
CA LYS A 123 -3.29 23.98 -20.16
C LYS A 123 -3.88 24.36 -21.53
N GLU A 124 -5.17 24.73 -21.56
CA GLU A 124 -5.82 25.38 -22.70
C GLU A 124 -5.70 26.91 -22.60
#